data_AF-A0A8C3ADR9-F1
#
_entry.id   AF-A0A8C3ADR9-F1
#
_cell.length_a   1.000
_cell.length_b   1.000
_cell.length_c   1.000
_cell.angle_alpha   90.00
_cell.angle_beta   90.00
_cell.angle_gamma   90.00
#
_symmetry.space_group_name_H-M   'P 1'
#
loop_
_entity.id
_entity.type
_entity.pdbx_description
1 polymer ?
#
loop_
_entity_poly.entity_id
_entity_poly.type
_entity_poly.pdbx_seq_one_letter_code
_entity_poly.pdbx_strand_id
1 'polypeptide(L)'
;IPVCKIEVPERLTVSHEALVKTGLADRCIAVPVREATDADILLVHSEEYLEAVKTTPYMTLEELMEFTLQHGDVYFHPNIYHCAKLAAGATLQLVDSVMTGKVRNGMALVRPPGHHSMRSAANGFCVFNNVAIAARYAKQKYGIKRVLIVDWDVHHGQGVQYCFEDDPSVLYFSWHRYEHQKFWPQLRDSDYDSVGKEKGAGFNINVPWNKVGMKNSDYLSVFCHVLLPIAYEFSPDLVLVCAGFDSAIGDPEGEMRASPDIFAHLTHLLMNLAGGKLCAVLEGGYNLTSLHQSVCQTVQTLLGDPAPRPANLDGPCTSALESLHCVRAAHKQYWSCLKHAAELPTSDVSTKCIKLAEEEEKQKTGEVEKSAEEETWPEPPKRLAPPVSTALVLPEGVACPDGCKRFSSSEDPVIVNKLSDVSGFTQAVLGLLLPLGYEYDPSLVLLVRAPGSGLSDGAWQQLTGLLQGLAQGHTLVLMQVRRRAIRVHLWPHFWLHAPLPEDVEALERLRLGLQADWKLLRTTGELTTQHHMATLHFM
;
A
#
# COMPACT_ATOMS: atom_id res chain seq x y z
N ILE A 1 -15.43 27.09 -2.86
CA ILE A 1 -13.97 27.22 -3.13
C ILE A 1 -13.66 26.40 -4.38
N PRO A 2 -13.04 26.96 -5.45
CA PRO A 2 -12.82 26.25 -6.71
C PRO A 2 -12.07 24.92 -6.59
N VAL A 3 -11.09 24.83 -5.67
CA VAL A 3 -10.30 23.60 -5.42
C VAL A 3 -11.17 22.41 -4.99
N CYS A 4 -12.27 22.66 -4.26
CA CYS A 4 -13.12 21.59 -3.75
C CYS A 4 -14.13 21.02 -4.76
N LYS A 5 -14.19 21.56 -5.99
CA LYS A 5 -15.19 21.14 -6.99
C LYS A 5 -15.01 19.70 -7.47
N ILE A 6 -13.82 19.13 -7.29
CA ILE A 6 -13.48 17.76 -7.69
C ILE A 6 -14.05 16.70 -6.72
N GLU A 7 -14.33 17.08 -5.47
CA GLU A 7 -14.88 16.18 -4.46
C GLU A 7 -16.41 16.16 -4.58
N VAL A 8 -16.92 15.21 -5.37
CA VAL A 8 -18.34 15.15 -5.76
C VAL A 8 -19.05 13.88 -5.27
N PRO A 9 -20.38 13.92 -5.04
CA PRO A 9 -21.17 12.73 -4.67
C PRO A 9 -21.03 11.55 -5.62
N GLU A 10 -20.88 11.84 -6.91
CA GLU A 10 -20.75 10.86 -7.99
C GLU A 10 -19.58 9.92 -7.77
N ARG A 11 -18.54 10.30 -7.02
CA ARG A 11 -17.43 9.42 -6.64
C ARG A 11 -17.92 8.13 -5.98
N LEU A 12 -18.86 8.22 -5.03
CA LEU A 12 -19.45 7.00 -4.43
C LEU A 12 -20.40 6.28 -5.39
N THR A 13 -21.21 7.04 -6.12
CA THR A 13 -22.20 6.49 -7.05
C THR A 13 -21.52 5.61 -8.11
N VAL A 14 -20.52 6.14 -8.82
CA VAL A 14 -19.83 5.40 -9.90
C VAL A 14 -19.07 4.19 -9.37
N SER A 15 -18.43 4.30 -8.19
CA SER A 15 -17.74 3.17 -7.57
C SER A 15 -18.72 2.05 -7.20
N HIS A 16 -19.83 2.38 -6.53
CA HIS A 16 -20.82 1.39 -6.12
C HIS A 16 -21.54 0.77 -7.33
N GLU A 17 -21.97 1.59 -8.30
CA GLU A 17 -22.62 1.10 -9.53
C GLU A 17 -21.71 0.18 -10.34
N ALA A 18 -20.41 0.48 -10.41
CA ALA A 18 -19.45 -0.41 -11.07
C ALA A 18 -19.36 -1.77 -10.36
N LEU A 19 -19.30 -1.79 -9.02
CA LEU A 19 -19.31 -3.05 -8.25
C LEU A 19 -20.59 -3.86 -8.46
N VAL A 20 -21.75 -3.21 -8.55
CA VAL A 20 -23.03 -3.87 -8.85
C VAL A 20 -23.03 -4.42 -10.27
N LYS A 21 -22.70 -3.59 -11.27
CA LYS A 21 -22.70 -3.96 -12.70
C LYS A 21 -21.75 -5.10 -13.01
N THR A 22 -20.64 -5.20 -12.29
CA THR A 22 -19.64 -6.27 -12.44
C THR A 22 -19.95 -7.52 -11.60
N GLY A 23 -21.02 -7.51 -10.80
CA GLY A 23 -21.42 -8.62 -9.92
C GLY A 23 -20.50 -8.81 -8.71
N LEU A 24 -19.65 -7.83 -8.39
CA LEU A 24 -18.74 -7.87 -7.25
C LEU A 24 -19.48 -7.59 -5.93
N ALA A 25 -20.45 -6.67 -5.95
CA ALA A 25 -21.24 -6.34 -4.76
C ALA A 25 -22.00 -7.58 -4.23
N ASP A 26 -22.56 -8.40 -5.11
CA ASP A 26 -23.30 -9.62 -4.75
C ASP A 26 -22.42 -10.71 -4.12
N ARG A 27 -21.11 -10.66 -4.36
CA ARG A 27 -20.13 -11.59 -3.79
C ARG A 27 -19.61 -11.11 -2.44
N CYS A 28 -19.85 -9.86 -2.09
CA CYS A 28 -19.49 -9.27 -0.80
C CYS A 28 -20.60 -9.48 0.23
N ILE A 29 -20.22 -9.55 1.51
CA ILE A 29 -21.19 -9.44 2.60
C ILE A 29 -21.46 -7.95 2.84
N ALA A 30 -22.70 -7.51 2.57
CA ALA A 30 -23.12 -6.15 2.84
C ALA A 30 -23.23 -5.91 4.36
N VAL A 31 -22.36 -5.07 4.90
CA VAL A 31 -22.36 -4.67 6.31
C VAL A 31 -23.06 -3.32 6.44
N PRO A 32 -24.10 -3.18 7.28
CA PRO A 32 -24.77 -1.90 7.45
C PRO A 32 -23.86 -0.88 8.12
N VAL A 33 -23.95 0.38 7.68
CA VAL A 33 -23.27 1.50 8.32
C VAL A 33 -23.93 1.85 9.66
N ARG A 34 -23.16 2.48 10.55
CA ARG A 34 -23.65 3.13 11.76
C ARG A 34 -23.07 4.53 11.84
N GLU A 35 -23.63 5.38 12.68
CA GLU A 35 -22.94 6.60 13.08
C GLU A 35 -21.82 6.27 14.09
N ALA A 36 -20.67 6.91 13.92
CA ALA A 36 -19.66 7.01 14.98
C ALA A 36 -20.27 7.79 16.16
N THR A 37 -20.06 7.27 17.36
CA THR A 37 -20.45 7.96 18.59
C THR A 37 -19.46 9.08 18.90
N ASP A 38 -19.84 10.04 19.74
CA ASP A 38 -18.91 11.06 20.22
C ASP A 38 -17.67 10.42 20.87
N ALA A 39 -17.85 9.34 21.63
CA ALA A 39 -16.74 8.60 22.22
C ALA A 39 -15.79 7.99 21.17
N ASP A 40 -16.32 7.53 20.03
CA ASP A 40 -15.49 7.05 18.91
C ASP A 40 -14.68 8.22 18.30
N ILE A 41 -15.31 9.38 18.10
CA ILE A 41 -14.68 10.55 17.46
C ILE A 41 -13.60 11.15 18.37
N LEU A 42 -13.87 11.22 19.68
CA LEU A 42 -12.96 11.72 20.72
C LEU A 42 -11.72 10.85 20.95
N LEU A 43 -11.61 9.68 20.30
CA LEU A 43 -10.36 8.90 20.27
C LEU A 43 -9.23 9.62 19.53
N VAL A 44 -9.58 10.54 18.63
CA VAL A 44 -8.63 11.27 17.77
C VAL A 44 -8.86 12.77 17.84
N HIS A 45 -10.11 13.21 17.84
CA HIS A 45 -10.47 14.61 17.76
C HIS A 45 -10.66 15.24 19.14
N SER A 46 -10.41 16.55 19.24
CA SER A 46 -10.67 17.29 20.46
C SER A 46 -12.17 17.57 20.63
N GLU A 47 -12.59 17.70 21.88
CA GLU A 47 -13.99 18.01 22.22
C GLU A 47 -14.42 19.34 21.61
N GLU A 48 -13.56 20.35 21.63
CA GLU A 48 -13.85 21.67 21.08
C GLU A 48 -14.13 21.61 19.57
N TYR A 49 -13.35 20.81 18.82
CA TYR A 49 -13.55 20.66 17.39
C TYR A 49 -14.83 19.87 17.08
N LEU A 50 -15.10 18.79 17.82
CA LEU A 50 -16.34 18.03 17.66
C LEU A 50 -17.57 18.91 17.93
N GLU A 51 -17.57 19.68 19.02
CA GLU A 51 -18.67 20.59 19.34
C GLU A 51 -18.83 21.69 18.29
N ALA A 52 -17.75 22.23 17.74
CA ALA A 52 -17.82 23.18 16.63
C ALA A 52 -18.50 22.54 15.40
N VAL A 53 -18.07 21.34 14.97
CA VAL A 53 -18.66 20.65 13.81
C VAL A 53 -20.12 20.24 14.05
N LYS A 54 -20.52 19.92 15.30
CA LYS A 54 -21.93 19.63 15.65
C LYS A 54 -22.90 20.77 15.38
N THR A 55 -22.40 22.00 15.29
CA THR A 55 -23.24 23.18 14.99
C THR A 55 -23.53 23.35 13.50
N THR A 56 -22.70 22.78 12.62
CA THR A 56 -22.81 22.99 11.16
C THR A 56 -24.15 22.57 10.54
N PRO A 57 -24.88 21.56 11.03
CA PRO A 57 -26.22 21.24 10.51
C PRO A 57 -27.26 22.36 10.68
N TYR A 58 -27.03 23.29 11.61
CA TYR A 58 -27.97 24.36 11.96
C TYR A 58 -27.54 25.72 11.39
N MET A 59 -26.40 25.78 10.70
CA MET A 59 -25.88 27.00 10.10
C MET A 59 -26.57 27.29 8.76
N THR A 60 -26.78 28.57 8.49
CA THR A 60 -27.11 29.10 7.16
C THR A 60 -25.95 28.89 6.19
N LEU A 61 -26.20 29.07 4.88
CA LEU A 61 -25.14 28.93 3.87
C LEU A 61 -24.00 29.94 4.09
N GLU A 62 -24.32 31.15 4.51
CA GLU A 62 -23.36 32.22 4.79
C GLU A 62 -22.47 31.85 5.99
N GLU A 63 -23.07 31.38 7.08
CA GLU A 63 -22.34 30.88 8.26
C GLU A 63 -21.48 29.66 7.92
N LEU A 64 -21.97 28.74 7.09
CA LEU A 64 -21.19 27.59 6.61
C LEU A 64 -19.99 28.01 5.75
N MET A 65 -20.14 29.05 4.94
CA MET A 65 -19.04 29.62 4.17
C MET A 65 -17.98 30.22 5.09
N GLU A 66 -18.39 30.97 6.12
CA GLU A 66 -17.47 31.51 7.13
C GLU A 66 -16.77 30.39 7.93
N PHE A 67 -17.52 29.37 8.35
CA PHE A 67 -16.96 28.20 9.05
C PHE A 67 -15.95 27.46 8.15
N THR A 68 -16.27 27.30 6.88
CA THR A 68 -15.38 26.67 5.90
C THR A 68 -14.05 27.41 5.75
N LEU A 69 -14.05 28.74 5.75
CA LEU A 69 -12.84 29.56 5.61
C LEU A 69 -11.87 29.46 6.80
N GLN A 70 -12.30 28.89 7.92
CA GLN A 70 -11.45 28.63 9.08
C GLN A 70 -10.59 27.36 8.92
N HIS A 71 -10.82 26.59 7.85
CA HIS A 71 -10.18 25.31 7.59
C HIS A 71 -9.50 25.29 6.21
N GLY A 72 -8.51 24.42 6.03
CA GLY A 72 -7.74 24.33 4.78
C GLY A 72 -8.39 23.39 3.77
N ASP A 73 -8.76 23.91 2.60
CA ASP A 73 -9.20 23.13 1.42
C ASP A 73 -10.29 22.08 1.73
N VAL A 74 -11.31 22.49 2.49
CA VAL A 74 -12.50 21.69 2.79
C VAL A 74 -13.75 22.52 2.45
N TYR A 75 -14.92 21.89 2.43
CA TYR A 75 -16.20 22.58 2.42
C TYR A 75 -17.13 21.95 3.45
N PHE A 76 -18.03 22.76 4.02
CA PHE A 76 -19.09 22.27 4.87
C PHE A 76 -20.47 22.39 4.20
N HIS A 77 -21.35 21.46 4.52
CA HIS A 77 -22.73 21.40 4.05
C HIS A 77 -23.60 20.98 5.25
N PRO A 78 -24.89 21.36 5.35
CA PRO A 78 -25.72 21.02 6.51
C PRO A 78 -25.74 19.52 6.85
N ASN A 79 -25.61 18.65 5.84
CA ASN A 79 -25.56 17.20 6.03
C ASN A 79 -24.15 16.60 6.26
N ILE A 80 -23.07 17.39 6.17
CA ILE A 80 -21.71 16.84 6.16
C ILE A 80 -21.32 16.21 7.50
N TYR A 81 -21.79 16.75 8.63
CA TYR A 81 -21.54 16.18 9.95
C TYR A 81 -22.17 14.78 10.08
N HIS A 82 -23.42 14.63 9.62
CA HIS A 82 -24.10 13.33 9.60
C HIS A 82 -23.35 12.33 8.70
N CYS A 83 -22.97 12.74 7.48
CA CYS A 83 -22.18 11.89 6.59
C CYS A 83 -20.81 11.53 7.17
N ALA A 84 -20.12 12.46 7.84
CA ALA A 84 -18.83 12.22 8.49
C ALA A 84 -18.94 11.19 9.62
N LYS A 85 -20.02 11.24 10.42
CA LYS A 85 -20.31 10.18 11.39
C LYS A 85 -20.54 8.83 10.74
N LEU A 86 -21.25 8.78 9.61
CA LEU A 86 -21.47 7.54 8.86
C LEU A 86 -20.18 7.00 8.24
N ALA A 87 -19.30 7.86 7.71
CA ALA A 87 -18.00 7.48 7.16
C ALA A 87 -17.10 6.84 8.22
N ALA A 88 -16.98 7.49 9.38
CA ALA A 88 -16.23 6.94 10.50
C ALA A 88 -16.89 5.64 11.02
N GLY A 89 -18.21 5.62 11.23
CA GLY A 89 -18.89 4.44 11.75
C GLY A 89 -18.95 3.25 10.79
N ALA A 90 -18.98 3.48 9.47
CA ALA A 90 -18.82 2.44 8.45
C ALA A 90 -17.44 1.78 8.54
N THR A 91 -16.40 2.60 8.71
CA THR A 91 -15.04 2.11 8.94
C THR A 91 -14.96 1.26 10.22
N LEU A 92 -15.61 1.68 11.31
CA LEU A 92 -15.65 0.91 12.55
C LEU A 92 -16.42 -0.41 12.42
N GLN A 93 -17.50 -0.44 11.63
CA GLN A 93 -18.24 -1.67 11.31
C GLN A 93 -17.39 -2.65 10.51
N LEU A 94 -16.57 -2.16 9.59
CA LEU A 94 -15.61 -2.97 8.84
C LEU A 94 -14.53 -3.56 9.77
N VAL A 95 -13.93 -2.74 10.64
CA VAL A 95 -12.98 -3.21 11.67
C VAL A 95 -13.62 -4.28 12.54
N ASP A 96 -14.84 -4.05 13.05
CA ASP A 96 -15.53 -5.03 13.88
C ASP A 96 -15.75 -6.36 13.12
N SER A 97 -16.13 -6.28 11.86
CA SER A 97 -16.40 -7.47 11.03
C SER A 97 -15.13 -8.28 10.76
N VAL A 98 -14.00 -7.61 10.51
CA VAL A 98 -12.69 -8.26 10.30
C VAL A 98 -12.14 -8.83 11.60
N MET A 99 -12.14 -8.03 12.68
CA MET A 99 -11.54 -8.42 13.96
C MET A 99 -12.31 -9.53 14.68
N THR A 100 -13.62 -9.64 14.45
CA THR A 100 -14.44 -10.75 14.95
C THR A 100 -14.43 -11.98 14.04
N GLY A 101 -13.76 -11.92 12.89
CA GLY A 101 -13.68 -13.02 11.93
C GLY A 101 -14.98 -13.28 11.15
N LYS A 102 -15.95 -12.36 11.18
CA LYS A 102 -17.17 -12.44 10.34
C LYS A 102 -16.83 -12.38 8.86
N VAL A 103 -15.83 -11.56 8.52
CA VAL A 103 -15.22 -11.49 7.20
C VAL A 103 -13.70 -11.54 7.35
N ARG A 104 -13.01 -11.95 6.30
CA ARG A 104 -11.54 -11.96 6.30
C ARG A 104 -10.97 -10.55 6.18
N ASN A 105 -11.54 -9.76 5.29
CA ASN A 105 -11.15 -8.42 4.89
C ASN A 105 -12.39 -7.67 4.37
N GLY A 106 -12.22 -6.42 3.96
CA GLY A 106 -13.27 -5.70 3.24
C GLY A 106 -12.89 -4.27 2.89
N MET A 107 -13.83 -3.58 2.26
CA MET A 107 -13.70 -2.19 1.82
C MET A 107 -14.89 -1.36 2.30
N ALA A 108 -14.63 -0.16 2.80
CA ALA A 108 -15.64 0.84 3.12
C ALA A 108 -15.61 1.94 2.05
N LEU A 109 -16.66 2.03 1.23
CA LEU A 109 -16.88 3.14 0.30
C LEU A 109 -17.57 4.28 1.06
N VAL A 110 -16.79 5.30 1.44
CA VAL A 110 -17.23 6.38 2.34
C VAL A 110 -16.98 7.76 1.76
N ARG A 111 -17.79 8.74 2.18
CA ARG A 111 -17.56 10.18 2.02
C ARG A 111 -18.13 10.91 3.23
N PRO A 112 -17.47 11.97 3.76
CA PRO A 112 -16.18 12.52 3.31
C PRO A 112 -14.97 11.59 3.57
N PRO A 113 -13.82 11.82 2.91
CA PRO A 113 -12.55 11.20 3.27
C PRO A 113 -12.09 11.62 4.68
N GLY A 114 -10.97 11.07 5.16
CA GLY A 114 -10.49 11.23 6.52
C GLY A 114 -9.01 11.55 6.71
N HIS A 115 -8.09 11.06 5.88
CA HIS A 115 -6.66 11.01 6.23
C HIS A 115 -5.96 12.37 6.49
N HIS A 116 -6.49 13.48 5.97
CA HIS A 116 -5.98 14.84 6.25
C HIS A 116 -6.52 15.47 7.54
N SER A 117 -7.66 14.98 8.05
CA SER A 117 -8.32 15.57 9.22
C SER A 117 -7.42 15.45 10.46
N MET A 118 -7.20 16.59 11.12
CA MET A 118 -6.32 16.74 12.28
C MET A 118 -7.13 16.77 13.57
N ARG A 119 -6.46 16.63 14.73
CA ARG A 119 -7.10 16.60 16.06
C ARG A 119 -8.14 17.70 16.29
N SER A 120 -7.90 18.91 15.77
CA SER A 120 -8.80 20.04 15.99
C SER A 120 -9.12 20.83 14.72
N ALA A 121 -9.01 20.21 13.54
CA ALA A 121 -9.29 20.90 12.28
C ALA A 121 -9.67 19.93 11.16
N ALA A 122 -10.70 20.31 10.38
CA ALA A 122 -10.92 19.74 9.05
C ALA A 122 -9.82 20.23 8.10
N ASN A 123 -9.47 19.39 7.13
CA ASN A 123 -8.48 19.72 6.11
C ASN A 123 -8.64 18.82 4.88
N GLY A 124 -8.37 19.31 3.67
CA GLY A 124 -8.29 18.49 2.44
C GLY A 124 -9.54 17.62 2.23
N PHE A 125 -10.71 18.24 2.20
CA PHE A 125 -12.03 17.57 2.13
C PHE A 125 -12.40 16.66 3.32
N CYS A 126 -11.50 16.44 4.28
CA CYS A 126 -11.68 15.54 5.40
C CYS A 126 -12.26 16.26 6.62
N VAL A 127 -13.33 15.69 7.21
CA VAL A 127 -13.94 16.20 8.45
C VAL A 127 -13.42 15.44 9.66
N PHE A 128 -13.61 14.12 9.70
CA PHE A 128 -13.05 13.27 10.75
C PHE A 128 -12.10 12.24 10.15
N ASN A 129 -10.99 12.00 10.84
CA ASN A 129 -10.00 11.01 10.42
C ASN A 129 -10.49 9.56 10.62
N ASN A 130 -11.17 9.02 9.61
CA ASN A 130 -11.78 7.69 9.60
C ASN A 130 -10.79 6.58 10.00
N VAL A 131 -9.60 6.58 9.39
CA VAL A 131 -8.59 5.53 9.58
C VAL A 131 -7.89 5.66 10.92
N ALA A 132 -7.58 6.87 11.39
CA ALA A 132 -6.99 7.07 12.71
C ALA A 132 -7.96 6.66 13.83
N ILE A 133 -9.26 7.00 13.71
CA ILE A 133 -10.31 6.56 14.64
C ILE A 133 -10.36 5.02 14.66
N ALA A 134 -10.32 4.39 13.48
CA ALA A 134 -10.33 2.94 13.35
C ALA A 134 -9.13 2.25 14.03
N ALA A 135 -7.92 2.80 13.89
CA ALA A 135 -6.72 2.28 14.53
C ALA A 135 -6.80 2.37 16.07
N ARG A 136 -7.18 3.53 16.61
CA ARG A 136 -7.36 3.73 18.07
C ARG A 136 -8.48 2.83 18.61
N TYR A 137 -9.61 2.77 17.91
CA TYR A 137 -10.74 1.90 18.26
C TYR A 137 -10.35 0.43 18.28
N ALA A 138 -9.64 -0.06 17.26
CA ALA A 138 -9.20 -1.45 17.19
C ALA A 138 -8.28 -1.81 18.37
N LYS A 139 -7.33 -0.94 18.71
CA LYS A 139 -6.43 -1.12 19.86
C LYS A 139 -7.19 -1.11 21.19
N GLN A 140 -8.12 -0.18 21.37
CA GLN A 140 -8.89 -0.07 22.63
C GLN A 140 -9.87 -1.23 22.81
N LYS A 141 -10.63 -1.59 21.77
CA LYS A 141 -11.69 -2.61 21.84
C LYS A 141 -11.16 -4.03 21.78
N TYR A 142 -10.17 -4.30 20.93
CA TYR A 142 -9.65 -5.65 20.68
C TYR A 142 -8.29 -5.93 21.32
N GLY A 143 -7.65 -4.91 21.91
CA GLY A 143 -6.37 -5.07 22.62
C GLY A 143 -5.18 -5.42 21.72
N ILE A 144 -5.33 -5.26 20.40
CA ILE A 144 -4.25 -5.51 19.43
C ILE A 144 -3.07 -4.57 19.68
N LYS A 145 -1.87 -5.03 19.32
CA LYS A 145 -0.61 -4.38 19.68
C LYS A 145 0.05 -3.66 18.52
N ARG A 146 -0.21 -4.05 17.28
CA ARG A 146 0.46 -3.49 16.10
C ARG A 146 -0.56 -3.26 14.99
N VAL A 147 -0.73 -2.02 14.57
CA VAL A 147 -1.55 -1.64 13.41
C VAL A 147 -0.64 -1.08 12.33
N LEU A 148 -0.72 -1.62 11.13
CA LEU A 148 -0.10 -1.01 9.96
C LEU A 148 -1.16 -0.19 9.23
N ILE A 149 -0.87 1.08 8.97
CA ILE A 149 -1.65 1.94 8.09
C ILE A 149 -0.83 2.15 6.82
N VAL A 150 -1.39 1.75 5.68
CA VAL A 150 -0.81 1.97 4.35
C VAL A 150 -1.63 3.04 3.65
N ASP A 151 -1.05 4.20 3.44
CA ASP A 151 -1.65 5.29 2.68
C ASP A 151 -1.08 5.33 1.27
N TRP A 152 -1.92 4.97 0.31
CA TRP A 152 -1.57 4.99 -1.11
C TRP A 152 -2.29 6.10 -1.87
N ASP A 153 -3.02 6.96 -1.17
CA ASP A 153 -3.53 8.20 -1.74
C ASP A 153 -2.36 9.03 -2.30
N VAL A 154 -2.61 9.86 -3.31
CA VAL A 154 -1.55 10.67 -3.89
C VAL A 154 -1.16 11.84 -3.00
N HIS A 155 -1.98 12.19 -2.02
CA HIS A 155 -1.70 13.23 -1.04
C HIS A 155 -1.17 12.63 0.27
N HIS A 156 -0.33 13.40 0.97
CA HIS A 156 0.15 12.99 2.28
C HIS A 156 -0.98 13.06 3.31
N GLY A 157 -1.32 11.96 3.95
CA GLY A 157 -2.25 11.90 5.10
C GLY A 157 -1.63 12.46 6.39
N GLN A 158 -1.30 13.75 6.42
CA GLN A 158 -0.68 14.44 7.57
C GLN A 158 -1.48 14.29 8.87
N GLY A 159 -2.81 14.21 8.78
CA GLY A 159 -3.67 13.96 9.94
C GLY A 159 -3.40 12.62 10.60
N VAL A 160 -3.15 11.58 9.80
CA VAL A 160 -2.76 10.24 10.29
C VAL A 160 -1.36 10.28 10.88
N GLN A 161 -0.38 10.88 10.17
CA GLN A 161 1.00 11.03 10.67
C GLN A 161 1.02 11.70 12.05
N TYR A 162 0.38 12.86 12.20
CA TYR A 162 0.35 13.59 13.47
C TYR A 162 -0.38 12.82 14.59
N CYS A 163 -1.35 11.97 14.25
CA CYS A 163 -2.07 11.17 15.26
C CYS A 163 -1.20 10.09 15.91
N PHE A 164 -0.17 9.61 15.20
CA PHE A 164 0.64 8.46 15.62
C PHE A 164 2.15 8.73 15.66
N GLU A 165 2.56 10.00 15.53
CA GLU A 165 3.96 10.37 15.36
C GLU A 165 4.87 9.88 16.50
N ASP A 166 4.34 9.74 17.72
CA ASP A 166 5.02 9.25 18.92
C ASP A 166 4.62 7.82 19.34
N ASP A 167 3.77 7.13 18.56
CA ASP A 167 3.13 5.85 18.91
C ASP A 167 3.76 4.66 18.13
N PRO A 168 4.73 3.92 18.70
CA PRO A 168 5.39 2.80 18.00
C PRO A 168 4.47 1.58 17.78
N SER A 169 3.26 1.59 18.32
CA SER A 169 2.29 0.52 18.08
C SER A 169 1.42 0.74 16.84
N VAL A 170 1.61 1.87 16.14
CA VAL A 170 1.02 2.13 14.83
C VAL A 170 2.15 2.51 13.86
N LEU A 171 2.34 1.69 12.83
CA LEU A 171 3.25 2.00 11.73
C LEU A 171 2.45 2.70 10.63
N TYR A 172 2.80 3.94 10.32
CA TYR A 172 2.24 4.69 9.20
C TYR A 172 3.21 4.71 8.04
N PHE A 173 2.72 4.32 6.86
CA PHE A 173 3.42 4.45 5.60
C PHE A 173 2.57 5.30 4.66
N SER A 174 3.19 6.27 3.99
CA SER A 174 2.56 7.06 2.94
C SER A 174 3.55 7.29 1.81
N TRP A 175 3.14 7.00 0.57
CA TRP A 175 3.68 7.73 -0.56
C TRP A 175 2.81 8.94 -0.85
N HIS A 176 3.32 9.90 -1.60
CA HIS A 176 2.53 11.06 -2.02
C HIS A 176 3.28 11.92 -3.03
N ARG A 177 2.57 12.62 -3.91
CA ARG A 177 3.13 13.71 -4.71
C ARG A 177 3.64 14.79 -3.76
N TYR A 178 4.87 15.25 -4.01
CA TYR A 178 5.56 16.20 -3.14
C TYR A 178 6.22 17.32 -3.94
N GLU A 179 6.86 16.98 -5.06
CA GLU A 179 7.54 17.94 -5.95
C GLU A 179 8.40 18.96 -5.20
N HIS A 180 9.23 18.46 -4.26
CA HIS A 180 10.06 19.29 -3.39
C HIS A 180 9.26 20.30 -2.57
N GLN A 181 8.20 19.83 -1.91
CA GLN A 181 7.28 20.63 -1.08
C GLN A 181 6.40 21.62 -1.87
N LYS A 182 6.36 21.54 -3.21
CA LYS A 182 5.51 22.42 -4.04
C LYS A 182 4.08 21.92 -4.13
N PHE A 183 3.86 20.61 -4.04
CA PHE A 183 2.53 20.02 -4.09
C PHE A 183 1.84 20.05 -2.73
N TRP A 184 0.50 20.11 -2.75
CA TRP A 184 -0.32 20.18 -1.54
C TRP A 184 -0.11 18.91 -0.69
N PRO A 185 0.01 19.01 0.66
CA PRO A 185 -0.24 20.18 1.52
C PRO A 185 0.97 21.09 1.79
N GLN A 186 2.04 21.00 0.99
CA GLN A 186 3.27 21.82 1.12
C GLN A 186 3.95 21.75 2.50
N LEU A 187 3.91 20.60 3.16
CA LEU A 187 4.49 20.41 4.49
C LEU A 187 5.90 19.82 4.40
N ARG A 188 6.85 20.44 5.13
CA ARG A 188 8.20 19.87 5.26
C ARG A 188 8.19 18.50 5.94
N ASP A 189 7.23 18.30 6.84
CA ASP A 189 7.08 17.07 7.60
C ASP A 189 6.54 15.90 6.74
N SER A 190 6.15 16.16 5.49
CA SER A 190 5.82 15.11 4.51
C SER A 190 7.07 14.52 3.84
N ASP A 191 8.26 15.08 4.05
CA ASP A 191 9.48 14.54 3.45
C ASP A 191 9.97 13.24 4.13
N TYR A 192 10.92 12.57 3.48
CA TYR A 192 11.40 11.24 3.86
C TYR A 192 12.08 11.15 5.24
N ASP A 193 12.60 12.27 5.76
CA ASP A 193 13.35 12.32 7.03
C ASP A 193 12.45 12.59 8.25
N SER A 194 11.14 12.73 8.04
CA SER A 194 10.14 12.77 9.10
C SER A 194 9.78 11.36 9.54
N VAL A 195 10.67 10.75 10.31
CA VAL A 195 10.61 9.31 10.65
C VAL A 195 9.76 8.98 11.89
N GLY A 196 9.07 9.98 12.46
CA GLY A 196 8.39 9.88 13.76
C GLY A 196 9.20 10.50 14.90
N LYS A 197 8.59 10.65 16.07
CA LYS A 197 9.13 11.35 17.23
C LYS A 197 9.22 10.43 18.43
N GLU A 198 10.14 10.73 19.33
CA GLU A 198 10.30 10.01 20.61
C GLU A 198 10.34 8.48 20.44
N LYS A 199 9.37 7.76 21.03
CA LYS A 199 9.26 6.31 20.94
C LYS A 199 8.72 5.84 19.60
N GLY A 200 8.03 6.70 18.86
CA GLY A 200 7.51 6.44 17.50
C GLY A 200 8.55 6.64 16.40
N ALA A 201 9.78 7.07 16.72
CA ALA A 201 10.86 7.18 15.73
C ALA A 201 11.12 5.84 15.02
N GLY A 202 11.07 5.86 13.69
CA GLY A 202 11.11 4.70 12.81
C GLY A 202 9.73 4.19 12.34
N PHE A 203 8.63 4.60 12.98
CA PHE A 203 7.26 4.11 12.72
C PHE A 203 6.40 5.06 11.86
N ASN A 204 7.01 6.11 11.31
CA ASN A 204 6.40 6.97 10.28
C ASN A 204 7.29 6.95 9.04
N ILE A 205 6.77 6.51 7.89
CA ILE A 205 7.54 6.35 6.66
C ILE A 205 6.88 7.17 5.56
N ASN A 206 7.58 8.18 5.08
CA ASN A 206 7.14 9.03 3.98
C ASN A 206 7.96 8.74 2.72
N VAL A 207 7.30 8.51 1.59
CA VAL A 207 7.92 8.34 0.28
C VAL A 207 7.47 9.48 -0.66
N PRO A 208 8.22 10.59 -0.69
CA PRO A 208 7.82 11.76 -1.49
C PRO A 208 8.13 11.54 -2.97
N TRP A 209 7.11 11.67 -3.83
CA TRP A 209 7.28 11.69 -5.28
C TRP A 209 7.62 13.11 -5.73
N ASN A 210 8.88 13.30 -6.17
CA ASN A 210 9.38 14.60 -6.62
C ASN A 210 9.13 14.89 -8.10
N LYS A 211 8.44 13.98 -8.80
CA LYS A 211 7.92 14.17 -10.15
C LYS A 211 6.53 13.53 -10.26
N VAL A 212 5.71 14.09 -11.13
CA VAL A 212 4.46 13.45 -11.59
C VAL A 212 4.77 12.29 -12.55
N GLY A 213 3.73 11.54 -12.93
CA GLY A 213 3.85 10.48 -13.93
C GLY A 213 4.47 9.18 -13.44
N MET A 214 4.50 8.94 -12.12
CA MET A 214 4.92 7.66 -11.54
C MET A 214 4.05 6.52 -12.08
N LYS A 215 4.67 5.37 -12.37
CA LYS A 215 4.06 4.22 -13.03
C LYS A 215 3.99 3.01 -12.09
N ASN A 216 3.41 1.91 -12.60
CA ASN A 216 3.35 0.61 -11.95
C ASN A 216 4.71 0.16 -11.38
N SER A 217 5.80 0.39 -12.11
CA SER A 217 7.15 0.01 -11.67
C SER A 217 7.63 0.77 -10.44
N ASP A 218 7.34 2.07 -10.36
CA ASP A 218 7.71 2.91 -9.21
C ASP A 218 6.97 2.43 -7.95
N TYR A 219 5.68 2.12 -8.09
CA TYR A 219 4.82 1.67 -7.01
C TYR A 219 5.25 0.29 -6.48
N LEU A 220 5.46 -0.68 -7.37
CA LEU A 220 5.98 -2.00 -6.98
C LEU A 220 7.36 -1.91 -6.34
N SER A 221 8.23 -1.02 -6.83
CA SER A 221 9.57 -0.85 -6.28
C SER A 221 9.51 -0.36 -4.82
N VAL A 222 8.63 0.59 -4.50
CA VAL A 222 8.42 1.01 -3.10
C VAL A 222 7.84 -0.09 -2.24
N PHE A 223 6.89 -0.87 -2.76
CA PHE A 223 6.36 -2.01 -2.03
C PHE A 223 7.45 -3.04 -1.72
N CYS A 224 8.22 -3.46 -2.72
CA CYS A 224 9.24 -4.50 -2.57
C CYS A 224 10.45 -4.05 -1.73
N HIS A 225 10.87 -2.79 -1.85
CA HIS A 225 12.16 -2.33 -1.30
C HIS A 225 12.04 -1.44 -0.05
N VAL A 226 10.82 -1.06 0.34
CA VAL A 226 10.56 -0.25 1.55
C VAL A 226 9.43 -0.87 2.37
N LEU A 227 8.20 -0.85 1.86
CA LEU A 227 7.01 -1.14 2.66
C LEU A 227 6.97 -2.59 3.12
N LEU A 228 7.07 -3.57 2.21
CA LEU A 228 6.92 -4.99 2.57
C LEU A 228 8.04 -5.45 3.52
N PRO A 229 9.34 -5.18 3.27
CA PRO A 229 10.39 -5.57 4.22
C PRO A 229 10.10 -5.09 5.65
N ILE A 230 9.71 -3.81 5.78
CA ILE A 230 9.38 -3.21 7.08
C ILE A 230 8.09 -3.82 7.65
N ALA A 231 7.04 -3.99 6.85
CA ALA A 231 5.76 -4.53 7.31
C ALA A 231 5.87 -5.98 7.81
N TYR A 232 6.72 -6.79 7.18
CA TYR A 232 7.01 -8.16 7.62
C TYR A 232 7.84 -8.18 8.91
N GLU A 233 8.81 -7.27 9.08
CA GLU A 233 9.55 -7.09 10.34
C GLU A 233 8.64 -6.56 11.46
N PHE A 234 7.74 -5.62 11.16
CA PHE A 234 6.74 -5.09 12.09
C PHE A 234 5.68 -6.11 12.50
N SER A 235 5.32 -7.03 11.59
CA SER A 235 4.35 -8.11 11.82
C SER A 235 3.01 -7.59 12.38
N PRO A 236 2.22 -6.82 11.60
CA PRO A 236 1.00 -6.17 12.12
C PRO A 236 -0.10 -7.17 12.49
N ASP A 237 -0.89 -6.82 13.50
CA ASP A 237 -2.08 -7.57 13.89
C ASP A 237 -3.29 -7.23 13.00
N LEU A 238 -3.32 -6.02 12.43
CA LEU A 238 -4.34 -5.46 11.52
C LEU A 238 -3.67 -4.54 10.50
N VAL A 239 -4.13 -4.59 9.24
CA VAL A 239 -3.77 -3.62 8.19
C VAL A 239 -4.98 -2.74 7.88
N LEU A 240 -4.79 -1.43 7.93
CA LEU A 240 -5.73 -0.43 7.43
C LEU A 240 -5.12 0.21 6.17
N VAL A 241 -5.93 0.43 5.14
CA VAL A 241 -5.48 1.09 3.91
C VAL A 241 -6.28 2.38 3.73
N CYS A 242 -5.59 3.52 3.73
CA CYS A 242 -6.14 4.78 3.22
C CYS A 242 -6.14 4.67 1.70
N ALA A 243 -7.28 4.24 1.15
CA ALA A 243 -7.40 3.79 -0.23
C ALA A 243 -7.84 4.94 -1.14
N GLY A 244 -6.95 5.92 -1.34
CA GLY A 244 -7.11 6.98 -2.33
C GLY A 244 -6.74 6.51 -3.74
N PHE A 245 -7.59 6.77 -4.72
CA PHE A 245 -7.36 6.34 -6.10
C PHE A 245 -6.97 7.50 -7.03
N ASP A 246 -6.63 8.65 -6.46
CA ASP A 246 -6.01 9.78 -7.17
C ASP A 246 -4.54 9.53 -7.52
N SER A 247 -3.96 8.45 -7.00
CA SER A 247 -2.68 7.90 -7.45
C SER A 247 -2.77 7.11 -8.77
N ALA A 248 -3.96 6.99 -9.36
CA ALA A 248 -4.18 6.34 -10.64
C ALA A 248 -3.97 7.28 -11.84
N ILE A 249 -3.77 6.69 -13.02
CA ILE A 249 -3.75 7.40 -14.31
C ILE A 249 -5.05 8.22 -14.54
N GLY A 250 -4.89 9.38 -15.16
CA GLY A 250 -5.98 10.28 -15.52
C GLY A 250 -6.55 11.12 -14.38
N ASP A 251 -6.08 10.94 -13.14
CA ASP A 251 -6.51 11.78 -12.02
C ASP A 251 -5.96 13.21 -12.14
N PRO A 252 -6.83 14.24 -11.97
CA PRO A 252 -6.42 15.64 -12.14
C PRO A 252 -5.51 16.18 -11.03
N GLU A 253 -5.53 15.60 -9.82
CA GLU A 253 -4.68 16.04 -8.71
C GLU A 253 -3.36 15.27 -8.70
N GLY A 254 -3.43 13.94 -8.89
CA GLY A 254 -2.25 13.11 -8.80
C GLY A 254 -1.31 13.22 -9.99
N GLU A 255 -1.84 13.34 -11.20
CA GLU A 255 -1.07 13.34 -12.46
C GLU A 255 -0.10 12.14 -12.57
N MET A 256 -0.44 11.03 -11.90
CA MET A 256 0.33 9.79 -11.95
C MET A 256 -0.06 8.97 -13.19
N ARG A 257 0.67 7.90 -13.46
CA ARG A 257 0.49 7.04 -14.65
C ARG A 257 0.41 5.55 -14.29
N ALA A 258 0.14 5.24 -13.03
CA ALA A 258 -0.11 3.87 -12.62
C ALA A 258 -1.51 3.44 -13.08
N SER A 259 -1.60 2.27 -13.72
CA SER A 259 -2.87 1.74 -14.21
C SER A 259 -3.73 1.22 -13.06
N PRO A 260 -5.07 1.21 -13.15
CA PRO A 260 -5.95 0.64 -12.13
C PRO A 260 -5.59 -0.80 -11.69
N ASP A 261 -5.03 -1.61 -12.60
CA ASP A 261 -4.58 -2.97 -12.33
C ASP A 261 -3.52 -3.06 -11.22
N ILE A 262 -2.76 -1.99 -10.98
CA ILE A 262 -1.74 -1.95 -9.94
C ILE A 262 -2.35 -2.19 -8.56
N PHE A 263 -3.55 -1.65 -8.29
CA PHE A 263 -4.20 -1.76 -6.98
C PHE A 263 -4.61 -3.19 -6.66
N ALA A 264 -4.79 -4.05 -7.67
CA ALA A 264 -4.93 -5.49 -7.45
C ALA A 264 -3.65 -6.09 -6.84
N HIS A 265 -2.48 -5.74 -7.39
CA HIS A 265 -1.20 -6.23 -6.89
C HIS A 265 -0.87 -5.65 -5.51
N LEU A 266 -1.07 -4.34 -5.29
CA LEU A 266 -0.84 -3.71 -3.99
C LEU A 266 -1.70 -4.35 -2.90
N THR A 267 -3.00 -4.56 -3.18
CA THR A 267 -3.93 -5.25 -2.29
C THR A 267 -3.47 -6.68 -1.99
N HIS A 268 -3.11 -7.44 -3.02
CA HIS A 268 -2.66 -8.83 -2.88
C HIS A 268 -1.42 -8.95 -1.99
N LEU A 269 -0.44 -8.07 -2.18
CA LEU A 269 0.79 -8.05 -1.39
C LEU A 269 0.49 -7.79 0.09
N LEU A 270 -0.44 -6.89 0.40
CA LEU A 270 -0.85 -6.59 1.78
C LEU A 270 -1.73 -7.67 2.42
N MET A 271 -2.51 -8.42 1.64
CA MET A 271 -3.35 -9.52 2.14
C MET A 271 -2.54 -10.67 2.76
N ASN A 272 -1.24 -10.75 2.49
CA ASN A 272 -0.35 -11.73 3.10
C ASN A 272 0.12 -11.33 4.52
N LEU A 273 -0.17 -10.10 4.95
CA LEU A 273 0.06 -9.60 6.31
C LEU A 273 -1.18 -9.80 7.18
N ALA A 274 -1.03 -9.67 8.50
CA ALA A 274 -2.17 -9.70 9.44
C ALA A 274 -3.08 -10.95 9.32
N GLY A 275 -2.65 -12.04 8.67
CA GLY A 275 -3.49 -13.21 8.39
C GLY A 275 -4.65 -12.86 7.45
N GLY A 276 -4.47 -11.86 6.59
CA GLY A 276 -5.49 -11.33 5.69
C GLY A 276 -6.44 -10.33 6.31
N LYS A 277 -6.26 -9.93 7.58
CA LYS A 277 -7.07 -8.91 8.25
C LYS A 277 -6.73 -7.52 7.72
N LEU A 278 -7.42 -7.14 6.65
CA LEU A 278 -7.22 -5.91 5.91
C LEU A 278 -8.55 -5.15 5.78
N CYS A 279 -8.55 -3.87 6.16
CA CYS A 279 -9.68 -2.96 5.96
C CYS A 279 -9.24 -1.81 5.03
N ALA A 280 -9.78 -1.78 3.81
CA ALA A 280 -9.57 -0.66 2.89
C ALA A 280 -10.66 0.40 3.09
N VAL A 281 -10.28 1.67 3.17
CA VAL A 281 -11.19 2.79 3.42
C VAL A 281 -10.99 3.81 2.32
N LEU A 282 -12.04 4.12 1.55
CA LEU A 282 -11.95 5.06 0.43
C LEU A 282 -11.54 6.47 0.94
N GLU A 283 -10.51 7.05 0.32
CA GLU A 283 -10.04 8.43 0.55
C GLU A 283 -10.30 9.30 -0.70
N GLY A 284 -9.26 9.73 -1.42
CA GLY A 284 -9.31 10.52 -2.66
C GLY A 284 -9.58 9.72 -3.95
N GLY A 285 -9.37 10.35 -5.10
CA GLY A 285 -9.68 9.83 -6.45
C GLY A 285 -10.82 10.56 -7.12
N TYR A 286 -10.51 11.31 -8.16
CA TYR A 286 -11.37 12.36 -8.74
C TYR A 286 -11.62 12.19 -10.23
N ASN A 287 -10.80 11.39 -10.93
CA ASN A 287 -11.20 10.85 -12.22
C ASN A 287 -12.17 9.68 -12.02
N LEU A 288 -13.44 9.87 -12.38
CA LEU A 288 -14.51 8.90 -12.09
C LEU A 288 -14.27 7.53 -12.74
N THR A 289 -13.63 7.50 -13.92
CA THR A 289 -13.31 6.27 -14.66
C THR A 289 -12.21 5.47 -13.95
N SER A 290 -11.07 6.11 -13.68
CA SER A 290 -9.95 5.45 -13.01
C SER A 290 -10.32 5.05 -11.58
N LEU A 291 -11.13 5.86 -10.89
CA LEU A 291 -11.67 5.58 -9.56
C LEU A 291 -12.45 4.26 -9.55
N HIS A 292 -13.50 4.13 -10.37
CA HIS A 292 -14.34 2.93 -10.32
C HIS A 292 -13.59 1.67 -10.77
N GLN A 293 -12.66 1.80 -11.74
CA GLN A 293 -11.81 0.70 -12.19
C GLN A 293 -10.88 0.22 -11.06
N SER A 294 -10.26 1.16 -10.34
CA SER A 294 -9.33 0.86 -9.25
C SER A 294 -10.05 0.27 -8.02
N VAL A 295 -11.26 0.75 -7.71
CA VAL A 295 -12.15 0.15 -6.72
C VAL A 295 -12.49 -1.30 -7.10
N CYS A 296 -12.86 -1.57 -8.35
CA CYS A 296 -13.15 -2.94 -8.80
C CYS A 296 -11.93 -3.85 -8.68
N GLN A 297 -10.74 -3.39 -9.09
CA GLN A 297 -9.49 -4.15 -8.99
C GLN A 297 -9.12 -4.49 -7.53
N THR A 298 -9.35 -3.55 -6.62
CA THR A 298 -9.17 -3.76 -5.18
C THR A 298 -10.15 -4.82 -4.65
N VAL A 299 -11.46 -4.65 -4.89
CA VAL A 299 -12.50 -5.56 -4.38
C VAL A 299 -12.37 -6.97 -4.97
N GLN A 300 -12.08 -7.10 -6.26
CA GLN A 300 -11.80 -8.41 -6.88
C GLN A 300 -10.68 -9.16 -6.16
N THR A 301 -9.61 -8.45 -5.79
CA THR A 301 -8.49 -9.05 -5.07
C THR A 301 -8.87 -9.43 -3.65
N LEU A 302 -9.63 -8.58 -2.94
CA LEU A 302 -10.15 -8.91 -1.60
C LEU A 302 -11.00 -10.18 -1.60
N LEU A 303 -11.79 -10.38 -2.67
CA LEU A 303 -12.59 -11.58 -2.92
C LEU A 303 -11.74 -12.82 -3.33
N GLY A 304 -10.45 -12.63 -3.57
CA GLY A 304 -9.51 -13.70 -3.96
C GLY A 304 -9.47 -14.00 -5.46
N ASP A 305 -9.97 -13.11 -6.32
CA ASP A 305 -9.84 -13.27 -7.76
C ASP A 305 -8.36 -13.14 -8.18
N PRO A 306 -7.89 -13.94 -9.15
CA PRO A 306 -6.51 -13.87 -9.61
C PRO A 306 -6.12 -12.45 -10.04
N ALA A 307 -4.96 -11.96 -9.58
CA ALA A 307 -4.43 -10.67 -10.03
C ALA A 307 -4.25 -10.66 -11.56
N PRO A 308 -4.45 -9.52 -12.24
CA PRO A 308 -4.13 -9.41 -13.66
C PRO A 308 -2.61 -9.58 -13.87
N ARG A 309 -2.17 -9.68 -15.14
CA ARG A 309 -0.72 -9.60 -15.41
C ARG A 309 -0.30 -8.13 -15.30
N PRO A 310 0.81 -7.83 -14.62
CA PRO A 310 1.26 -6.46 -14.48
C PRO A 310 1.75 -5.93 -15.84
N ALA A 311 1.04 -4.96 -16.41
CA ALA A 311 1.43 -4.37 -17.69
C ALA A 311 2.56 -3.33 -17.51
N ASN A 312 3.46 -3.29 -18.50
CA ASN A 312 4.45 -2.21 -18.71
C ASN A 312 5.40 -1.98 -17.52
N LEU A 313 6.13 -3.02 -17.11
CA LEU A 313 7.16 -2.89 -16.08
C LEU A 313 8.53 -2.56 -16.71
N ASP A 314 8.84 -1.26 -16.80
CA ASP A 314 10.08 -0.75 -17.41
C ASP A 314 11.17 -0.40 -16.38
N GLY A 315 10.94 -0.69 -15.10
CA GLY A 315 11.77 -0.26 -13.97
C GLY A 315 11.36 1.09 -13.39
N PRO A 316 11.74 1.41 -12.14
CA PRO A 316 11.47 2.69 -11.52
C PRO A 316 12.25 3.82 -12.22
N CYS A 317 11.65 5.00 -12.31
CA CYS A 317 12.32 6.18 -12.84
C CYS A 317 13.39 6.71 -11.87
N THR A 318 14.30 7.55 -12.37
CA THR A 318 15.39 8.11 -11.55
C THR A 318 14.89 8.84 -10.30
N SER A 319 13.80 9.61 -10.42
CA SER A 319 13.26 10.35 -9.28
C SER A 319 12.67 9.41 -8.21
N ALA A 320 12.04 8.31 -8.62
CA ALA A 320 11.57 7.29 -7.67
C ALA A 320 12.74 6.56 -6.99
N LEU A 321 13.81 6.27 -7.74
CA LEU A 321 15.03 5.67 -7.19
C LEU A 321 15.73 6.57 -6.17
N GLU A 322 15.74 7.89 -6.39
CA GLU A 322 16.26 8.87 -5.44
C GLU A 322 15.42 8.86 -4.15
N SER A 323 14.09 8.93 -4.26
CA SER A 323 13.20 8.84 -3.09
C SER A 323 13.38 7.52 -2.35
N LEU A 324 13.44 6.39 -3.06
CA LEU A 324 13.73 5.07 -2.49
C LEU A 324 15.04 5.05 -1.70
N HIS A 325 16.11 5.60 -2.26
CA HIS A 325 17.41 5.67 -1.60
C HIS A 325 17.33 6.53 -0.33
N CYS A 326 16.77 7.73 -0.40
CA CYS A 326 16.60 8.61 0.74
C CYS A 326 15.82 7.98 1.89
N VAL A 327 14.68 7.36 1.58
CA VAL A 327 13.84 6.69 2.58
C VAL A 327 14.58 5.52 3.21
N ARG A 328 15.20 4.66 2.40
CA ARG A 328 15.97 3.51 2.91
C ARG A 328 17.11 3.95 3.82
N ALA A 329 17.81 5.04 3.46
CA ALA A 329 18.89 5.59 4.25
C ALA A 329 18.39 6.19 5.57
N ALA A 330 17.28 6.94 5.57
CA ALA A 330 16.68 7.49 6.79
C ALA A 330 16.20 6.41 7.77
N HIS A 331 15.74 5.27 7.24
CA HIS A 331 15.12 4.20 8.02
C HIS A 331 16.06 3.07 8.45
N LYS A 332 17.28 2.97 7.89
CA LYS A 332 18.20 1.85 8.15
C LYS A 332 18.61 1.66 9.61
N GLN A 333 18.57 2.72 10.42
CA GLN A 333 18.89 2.67 11.85
C GLN A 333 17.75 2.05 12.69
N TYR A 334 16.52 2.06 12.17
CA TYR A 334 15.32 1.58 12.86
C TYR A 334 14.93 0.17 12.46
N TRP A 335 15.18 -0.21 11.19
CA TRP A 335 14.70 -1.47 10.62
C TRP A 335 15.86 -2.38 10.21
N SER A 336 15.88 -3.60 10.74
CA SER A 336 16.95 -4.56 10.46
C SER A 336 16.99 -4.95 9.00
N CYS A 337 15.84 -5.00 8.33
CA CYS A 337 15.72 -5.24 6.90
C CYS A 337 16.30 -4.15 6.02
N LEU A 338 16.65 -2.98 6.57
CA LEU A 338 17.24 -1.87 5.83
C LEU A 338 18.67 -1.53 6.29
N LYS A 339 19.25 -2.23 7.27
CA LYS A 339 20.59 -1.91 7.80
C LYS A 339 21.70 -1.86 6.74
N HIS A 340 21.55 -2.61 5.66
CA HIS A 340 22.47 -2.66 4.53
C HIS A 340 22.27 -1.53 3.50
N ALA A 341 21.28 -0.65 3.69
CA ALA A 341 21.00 0.43 2.76
C ALA A 341 22.21 1.36 2.62
N ALA A 342 22.50 1.75 1.37
CA ALA A 342 23.57 2.66 1.03
C ALA A 342 23.43 3.99 1.78
N GLU A 343 24.56 4.56 2.23
CA GLU A 343 24.60 5.91 2.77
C GLU A 343 24.08 6.94 1.75
N LEU A 344 23.53 8.04 2.24
CA LEU A 344 23.27 9.20 1.40
C LEU A 344 24.61 9.77 0.90
N PRO A 345 24.73 10.15 -0.39
CA PRO A 345 25.90 10.85 -0.90
C PRO A 345 26.18 12.13 -0.08
N THR A 346 27.46 12.50 0.05
CA THR A 346 27.87 13.76 0.70
C THR A 346 27.48 15.00 -0.11
N SER A 347 27.18 14.85 -1.41
CA SER A 347 26.53 15.90 -2.21
C SER A 347 25.05 15.91 -1.88
N ASP A 348 24.49 17.09 -1.56
CA ASP A 348 23.09 17.31 -1.20
C ASP A 348 22.11 16.55 -2.14
N VAL A 349 21.76 15.30 -1.81
CA VAL A 349 20.55 14.63 -2.31
C VAL A 349 19.41 15.20 -1.50
N SER A 350 19.17 16.48 -1.74
CA SER A 350 18.27 17.28 -0.97
C SER A 350 16.97 17.41 -1.75
N THR A 351 15.95 16.71 -1.28
CA THR A 351 14.56 17.09 -1.55
C THR A 351 14.20 18.42 -0.87
N LYS A 352 15.07 18.95 0.01
CA LYS A 352 14.90 20.25 0.64
C LYS A 352 14.95 21.32 -0.43
N CYS A 353 13.95 22.19 -0.41
CA CYS A 353 13.87 23.39 -1.21
C CYS A 353 15.23 24.09 -1.20
N ILE A 354 15.96 24.06 -2.32
CA ILE A 354 17.10 24.93 -2.46
C ILE A 354 16.52 26.34 -2.48
N LYS A 355 16.83 27.16 -1.47
CA LYS A 355 16.72 28.62 -1.58
C LYS A 355 17.79 29.08 -2.56
N LEU A 356 17.63 28.77 -3.84
CA LEU A 356 18.38 29.38 -4.92
C LEU A 356 17.45 30.40 -5.57
N ALA A 357 17.83 31.66 -5.36
CA ALA A 357 17.56 32.86 -6.13
C ALA A 357 16.25 32.92 -6.93
N GLU A 358 15.41 33.88 -6.54
CA GLU A 358 14.53 34.59 -7.46
C GLU A 358 15.38 35.22 -8.58
N GLU A 359 15.77 34.48 -9.60
CA GLU A 359 16.28 35.02 -10.86
C GLU A 359 16.24 33.92 -11.93
N GLU A 360 15.60 34.24 -13.05
CA GLU A 360 15.39 33.42 -14.26
C GLU A 360 14.17 32.47 -14.29
N GLU A 361 12.96 33.05 -14.38
CA GLU A 361 12.01 32.68 -15.46
C GLU A 361 10.95 33.78 -15.71
N LYS A 362 11.42 34.99 -15.99
CA LYS A 362 10.65 35.96 -16.79
C LYS A 362 11.06 35.79 -18.25
N GLN A 363 10.48 34.80 -18.95
CA GLN A 363 10.17 34.83 -20.39
C GLN A 363 9.73 33.46 -20.89
N LYS A 364 8.42 33.19 -20.81
CA LYS A 364 7.57 32.63 -21.88
C LYS A 364 6.16 32.44 -21.33
N THR A 365 5.46 33.55 -21.12
CA THR A 365 3.99 33.56 -21.18
C THR A 365 3.60 33.37 -22.64
N GLY A 366 3.62 32.13 -23.09
CA GLY A 366 2.77 31.67 -24.18
C GLY A 366 1.71 30.80 -23.52
N GLU A 367 0.51 31.33 -23.36
CA GLU A 367 -0.68 30.51 -23.12
C GLU A 367 -0.81 29.56 -24.31
N VAL A 368 -0.25 28.36 -24.16
CA VAL A 368 -0.66 27.24 -24.98
C VAL A 368 -1.85 26.65 -24.24
N GLU A 369 -3.05 27.04 -24.66
CA GLU A 369 -4.24 26.21 -24.48
C GLU A 369 -3.92 24.85 -25.13
N LYS A 370 -3.31 23.94 -24.36
CA LYS A 370 -3.36 22.53 -24.70
C LYS A 370 -4.83 22.16 -24.57
N SER A 371 -5.47 21.95 -25.71
CA SER A 371 -6.70 21.15 -25.76
C SER A 371 -6.44 19.90 -24.92
N ALA A 372 -7.12 19.78 -23.78
CA ALA A 372 -7.06 18.60 -22.93
C ALA A 372 -7.75 17.47 -23.72
N GLU A 373 -7.01 16.81 -24.60
CA GLU A 373 -7.40 15.50 -25.09
C GLU A 373 -7.51 14.63 -23.83
N GLU A 374 -8.71 14.12 -23.55
CA GLU A 374 -8.94 13.22 -22.42
C GLU A 374 -7.92 12.08 -22.50
N GLU A 375 -7.10 11.93 -21.45
CA GLU A 375 -6.13 10.85 -21.39
C GLU A 375 -6.90 9.53 -21.42
N THR A 376 -6.61 8.67 -22.38
CA THR A 376 -7.27 7.38 -22.54
C THR A 376 -6.29 6.26 -22.21
N TRP A 377 -6.79 5.21 -21.56
CA TRP A 377 -6.04 4.00 -21.26
C TRP A 377 -6.91 2.76 -21.54
N PRO A 378 -6.29 1.58 -21.75
CA PRO A 378 -7.04 0.36 -21.97
C PRO A 378 -7.93 0.01 -20.78
N GLU A 379 -9.14 -0.49 -21.07
CA GLU A 379 -10.00 -1.07 -20.02
C GLU A 379 -9.29 -2.25 -19.34
N PRO A 380 -9.40 -2.38 -18.01
CA PRO A 380 -8.85 -3.50 -17.30
C PRO A 380 -9.37 -4.87 -17.80
N PRO A 381 -8.52 -5.91 -17.82
CA PRO A 381 -8.93 -7.24 -18.24
C PRO A 381 -9.97 -7.83 -17.28
N LYS A 382 -10.92 -8.60 -17.80
CA LYS A 382 -11.87 -9.35 -16.97
C LYS A 382 -11.12 -10.38 -16.11
N ARG A 383 -11.29 -10.30 -14.80
CA ARG A 383 -10.77 -11.27 -13.82
C ARG A 383 -11.88 -12.20 -13.39
N LEU A 384 -11.83 -13.44 -13.86
CA LEU A 384 -12.79 -14.47 -13.51
C LEU A 384 -12.22 -15.37 -12.42
N ALA A 385 -12.97 -15.58 -11.35
CA ALA A 385 -12.68 -16.63 -10.40
C ALA A 385 -12.71 -17.99 -11.12
N PRO A 386 -11.65 -18.81 -11.04
CA PRO A 386 -11.69 -20.15 -11.62
C PRO A 386 -12.76 -20.99 -10.88
N PRO A 387 -13.49 -21.87 -11.60
CA PRO A 387 -14.48 -22.76 -10.95
C PRO A 387 -13.88 -23.64 -9.85
N VAL A 388 -12.58 -23.97 -9.99
CA VAL A 388 -11.77 -24.67 -8.98
C VAL A 388 -10.47 -23.89 -8.80
N SER A 389 -10.25 -23.34 -7.60
CA SER A 389 -9.10 -22.47 -7.32
C SER A 389 -7.80 -23.22 -7.02
N THR A 390 -7.85 -24.48 -6.62
CA THR A 390 -6.65 -25.29 -6.35
C THR A 390 -6.94 -26.77 -6.59
N ALA A 391 -6.05 -27.45 -7.33
CA ALA A 391 -6.06 -28.89 -7.50
C ALA A 391 -4.86 -29.53 -6.78
N LEU A 392 -5.05 -30.68 -6.15
CA LEU A 392 -4.02 -31.38 -5.38
C LEU A 392 -3.78 -32.79 -5.93
N VAL A 393 -2.51 -33.19 -6.02
CA VAL A 393 -2.10 -34.56 -6.36
C VAL A 393 -1.40 -35.16 -5.16
N LEU A 394 -1.99 -36.22 -4.59
CA LEU A 394 -1.49 -36.89 -3.38
C LEU A 394 -1.03 -38.33 -3.68
N PRO A 395 -0.08 -38.89 -2.91
CA PRO A 395 0.27 -40.31 -2.97
C PRO A 395 -0.93 -41.22 -2.63
N GLU A 396 -0.90 -42.47 -3.08
CA GLU A 396 -1.99 -43.43 -2.86
C GLU A 396 -2.30 -43.65 -1.37
N GLY A 397 -3.60 -43.66 -1.03
CA GLY A 397 -4.10 -43.85 0.34
C GLY A 397 -4.45 -42.56 1.10
N VAL A 398 -4.39 -41.38 0.46
CA VAL A 398 -4.85 -40.10 1.03
C VAL A 398 -6.10 -39.62 0.29
N ALA A 399 -7.17 -39.28 1.02
CA ALA A 399 -8.45 -38.88 0.44
C ALA A 399 -8.33 -37.61 -0.41
N CYS A 400 -8.89 -37.66 -1.62
CA CYS A 400 -8.96 -36.55 -2.57
C CYS A 400 -10.29 -35.80 -2.36
N PRO A 401 -10.30 -34.47 -2.18
CA PRO A 401 -11.52 -33.68 -2.26
C PRO A 401 -12.12 -33.75 -3.68
N ASP A 402 -13.45 -33.62 -3.79
CA ASP A 402 -14.18 -33.77 -5.05
C ASP A 402 -13.65 -32.85 -6.17
N GLY A 403 -13.34 -33.41 -7.34
CA GLY A 403 -13.08 -32.66 -8.58
C GLY A 403 -11.68 -32.71 -9.22
N CYS A 404 -10.74 -33.54 -8.75
CA CYS A 404 -9.34 -33.52 -9.25
C CYS A 404 -8.91 -34.76 -10.07
N LYS A 405 -7.94 -34.62 -10.99
CA LYS A 405 -7.29 -35.69 -11.80
C LYS A 405 -5.75 -35.58 -11.82
N ARG A 406 -5.05 -36.69 -12.11
CA ARG A 406 -3.63 -37.02 -11.79
C ARG A 406 -2.71 -37.14 -13.02
N PHE A 407 -1.47 -36.63 -12.97
CA PHE A 407 -0.38 -36.88 -13.95
C PHE A 407 1.04 -36.75 -13.35
N SER A 408 2.07 -37.31 -14.02
CA SER A 408 3.48 -37.35 -13.56
C SER A 408 4.51 -37.31 -14.71
N SER A 409 5.61 -36.55 -14.57
CA SER A 409 7.01 -36.99 -14.80
C SER A 409 8.03 -35.85 -14.55
N SER A 410 9.29 -36.24 -14.38
CA SER A 410 10.47 -35.55 -13.82
C SER A 410 11.29 -34.70 -14.80
N GLU A 411 11.97 -33.65 -14.29
CA GLU A 411 13.46 -33.49 -14.29
C GLU A 411 13.90 -32.20 -13.55
N ASP A 412 15.21 -32.13 -13.25
CA ASP A 412 15.88 -31.46 -12.11
C ASP A 412 15.90 -29.90 -12.08
N PRO A 413 15.83 -29.27 -10.88
CA PRO A 413 16.06 -27.83 -10.72
C PRO A 413 17.46 -27.46 -10.22
N VAL A 414 17.88 -26.25 -10.60
CA VAL A 414 19.09 -25.52 -10.16
C VAL A 414 18.93 -25.02 -8.71
N ILE A 415 20.00 -25.13 -7.91
CA ILE A 415 20.01 -24.84 -6.46
C ILE A 415 20.62 -23.46 -6.18
N VAL A 416 19.96 -22.67 -5.33
CA VAL A 416 20.53 -21.50 -4.65
C VAL A 416 20.99 -21.94 -3.25
N ASN A 417 22.23 -21.60 -2.87
CA ASN A 417 22.84 -22.05 -1.60
C ASN A 417 22.05 -21.60 -0.34
N LYS A 418 22.14 -22.43 0.71
CA LYS A 418 21.47 -22.31 2.03
C LYS A 418 21.39 -20.87 2.55
N LEU A 419 20.17 -20.32 2.58
CA LEU A 419 19.79 -19.28 3.56
C LEU A 419 19.54 -20.00 4.88
N SER A 420 20.15 -19.52 5.96
CA SER A 420 20.24 -20.29 7.21
C SER A 420 19.12 -20.00 8.21
N ASP A 421 18.35 -18.91 8.01
CA ASP A 421 17.17 -18.56 8.79
C ASP A 421 15.96 -18.08 7.95
N VAL A 422 14.79 -17.99 8.59
CA VAL A 422 13.51 -17.60 7.94
C VAL A 422 13.51 -16.12 7.52
N SER A 423 14.29 -15.27 8.19
CA SER A 423 14.33 -13.83 7.96
C SER A 423 15.12 -13.47 6.70
N GLY A 424 16.29 -14.08 6.51
CA GLY A 424 17.06 -14.01 5.27
C GLY A 424 16.26 -14.57 4.09
N PHE A 425 15.50 -15.65 4.29
CA PHE A 425 14.58 -16.16 3.29
C PHE A 425 13.49 -15.14 2.91
N THR A 426 12.78 -14.56 3.90
CA THR A 426 11.76 -13.55 3.61
C THR A 426 12.34 -12.34 2.89
N GLN A 427 13.54 -11.88 3.25
CA GLN A 427 14.18 -10.78 2.54
C GLN A 427 14.54 -11.12 1.11
N ALA A 428 15.02 -12.34 0.85
CA ALA A 428 15.26 -12.82 -0.51
C ALA A 428 13.96 -12.83 -1.33
N VAL A 429 12.84 -13.24 -0.73
CA VAL A 429 11.54 -13.22 -1.40
C VAL A 429 11.11 -11.80 -1.75
N LEU A 430 11.17 -10.88 -0.78
CA LEU A 430 10.66 -9.52 -0.94
C LEU A 430 11.55 -8.64 -1.81
N GLY A 431 12.86 -8.66 -1.58
CA GLY A 431 13.82 -7.76 -2.23
C GLY A 431 14.47 -8.30 -3.50
N LEU A 432 14.26 -9.59 -3.82
CA LEU A 432 14.87 -10.22 -5.01
C LEU A 432 13.85 -11.01 -5.84
N LEU A 433 13.24 -12.05 -5.28
CA LEU A 433 12.38 -12.96 -6.07
C LEU A 433 11.09 -12.30 -6.56
N LEU A 434 10.44 -11.46 -5.74
CA LEU A 434 9.24 -10.73 -6.15
C LEU A 434 9.54 -9.73 -7.26
N PRO A 435 10.50 -8.78 -7.12
CA PRO A 435 10.86 -7.89 -8.22
C PRO A 435 11.21 -8.62 -9.52
N LEU A 436 12.01 -9.69 -9.45
CA LEU A 436 12.35 -10.52 -10.60
C LEU A 436 11.11 -11.18 -11.22
N GLY A 437 10.24 -11.75 -10.39
CA GLY A 437 9.02 -12.41 -10.85
C GLY A 437 8.03 -11.43 -11.50
N TYR A 438 7.93 -10.21 -10.97
CA TYR A 438 7.13 -9.15 -11.57
C TYR A 438 7.69 -8.73 -12.94
N GLU A 439 8.99 -8.43 -13.03
CA GLU A 439 9.62 -7.99 -14.28
C GLU A 439 9.69 -9.09 -15.34
N TYR A 440 9.88 -10.34 -14.93
CA TYR A 440 9.85 -11.49 -15.84
C TYR A 440 8.45 -11.77 -16.38
N ASP A 441 7.40 -11.42 -15.62
CA ASP A 441 6.00 -11.72 -15.91
C ASP A 441 5.81 -13.17 -16.38
N PRO A 442 5.95 -14.18 -15.50
CA PRO A 442 5.80 -15.58 -15.90
C PRO A 442 4.35 -15.89 -16.28
N SER A 443 4.16 -16.84 -17.20
CA SER A 443 2.84 -17.44 -17.47
C SER A 443 2.49 -18.59 -16.52
N LEU A 444 3.47 -19.09 -15.75
CA LEU A 444 3.33 -20.15 -14.75
C LEU A 444 4.43 -20.00 -13.69
N VAL A 445 4.07 -20.13 -12.41
CA VAL A 445 5.03 -20.24 -11.30
C VAL A 445 5.16 -21.71 -10.88
N LEU A 446 6.39 -22.25 -10.86
CA LEU A 446 6.68 -23.60 -10.38
C LEU A 446 7.46 -23.52 -9.06
N LEU A 447 6.86 -24.02 -7.97
CA LEU A 447 7.51 -24.12 -6.66
C LEU A 447 7.83 -25.57 -6.35
N VAL A 448 9.11 -25.88 -6.12
CA VAL A 448 9.56 -27.25 -5.79
C VAL A 448 10.10 -27.28 -4.36
N ARG A 449 9.46 -28.07 -3.47
CA ARG A 449 9.93 -28.29 -2.10
C ARG A 449 10.57 -29.68 -1.98
N ALA A 450 11.90 -29.69 -1.91
CA ALA A 450 12.68 -30.91 -1.65
C ALA A 450 12.66 -31.31 -0.15
N PRO A 451 12.91 -32.58 0.20
CA PRO A 451 12.96 -33.04 1.58
C PRO A 451 14.16 -32.41 2.30
N GLY A 452 13.95 -31.90 3.51
CA GLY A 452 15.03 -31.28 4.29
C GLY A 452 15.35 -29.84 3.89
N SER A 453 14.42 -29.13 3.24
CA SER A 453 14.57 -27.72 2.83
C SER A 453 14.83 -26.71 3.95
N GLY A 454 14.76 -27.12 5.23
CA GLY A 454 14.97 -26.24 6.40
C GLY A 454 13.85 -25.21 6.66
N LEU A 455 13.10 -24.82 5.63
CA LEU A 455 11.98 -23.87 5.73
C LEU A 455 10.77 -24.46 6.47
N SER A 456 10.22 -23.65 7.37
CA SER A 456 8.97 -23.94 8.07
C SER A 456 7.78 -23.94 7.10
N ASP A 457 6.72 -24.65 7.47
CA ASP A 457 5.49 -24.67 6.67
C ASP A 457 4.86 -23.28 6.52
N GLY A 458 5.01 -22.42 7.55
CA GLY A 458 4.52 -21.05 7.50
C GLY A 458 5.26 -20.15 6.54
N ALA A 459 6.60 -20.23 6.51
CA ALA A 459 7.41 -19.50 5.52
C ALA A 459 7.07 -19.94 4.09
N TRP A 460 6.81 -21.23 3.89
CA TRP A 460 6.39 -21.77 2.60
C TRP A 460 5.00 -21.27 2.16
N GLN A 461 4.07 -21.13 3.09
CA GLN A 461 2.73 -20.61 2.83
C GLN A 461 2.76 -19.12 2.47
N GLN A 462 3.59 -18.31 3.15
CA GLN A 462 3.78 -16.91 2.79
C GLN A 462 4.41 -16.75 1.41
N LEU A 463 5.46 -17.53 1.09
CA LEU A 463 6.05 -17.55 -0.26
C LEU A 463 4.98 -17.84 -1.32
N THR A 464 4.21 -18.91 -1.10
CA THR A 464 3.18 -19.33 -2.06
C THR A 464 2.11 -18.24 -2.21
N GLY A 465 1.67 -17.64 -1.11
CA GLY A 465 0.68 -16.55 -1.13
C GLY A 465 1.19 -15.30 -1.85
N LEU A 466 2.44 -14.88 -1.61
CA LEU A 466 3.03 -13.74 -2.31
C LEU A 466 3.15 -13.99 -3.82
N LEU A 467 3.68 -15.15 -4.21
CA LEU A 467 3.93 -15.47 -5.62
C LEU A 467 2.66 -15.74 -6.44
N GLN A 468 1.51 -15.98 -5.80
CA GLN A 468 0.21 -16.03 -6.48
C GLN A 468 -0.21 -14.70 -7.12
N GLY A 469 0.46 -13.60 -6.78
CA GLY A 469 0.28 -12.32 -7.47
C GLY A 469 0.85 -12.31 -8.90
N LEU A 470 1.67 -13.31 -9.24
CA LEU A 470 2.26 -13.51 -10.56
C LEU A 470 1.45 -14.54 -11.36
N ALA A 471 1.65 -14.57 -12.68
CA ALA A 471 1.05 -15.57 -13.57
C ALA A 471 -0.47 -15.73 -13.43
N GLN A 472 -1.19 -14.69 -12.99
CA GLN A 472 -2.62 -14.78 -12.65
C GLN A 472 -2.92 -15.93 -11.69
N GLY A 473 -2.07 -16.12 -10.68
CA GLY A 473 -2.23 -17.18 -9.68
C GLY A 473 -1.93 -18.59 -10.17
N HIS A 474 -1.57 -18.80 -11.45
CA HIS A 474 -1.17 -20.12 -11.96
C HIS A 474 0.15 -20.55 -11.31
N THR A 475 0.03 -21.23 -10.17
CA THR A 475 1.15 -21.73 -9.37
C THR A 475 1.03 -23.23 -9.22
N LEU A 476 2.05 -23.97 -9.69
CA LEU A 476 2.19 -25.40 -9.49
C LEU A 476 3.18 -25.65 -8.34
N VAL A 477 2.74 -26.30 -7.27
CA VAL A 477 3.61 -26.66 -6.14
C VAL A 477 3.89 -28.17 -6.15
N LEU A 478 5.17 -28.53 -6.35
CA LEU A 478 5.66 -29.90 -6.26
C LEU A 478 6.29 -30.13 -4.87
N MET A 479 5.65 -30.96 -4.04
CA MET A 479 6.17 -31.29 -2.70
C MET A 479 6.68 -32.73 -2.65
N GLN A 480 7.97 -32.91 -2.38
CA GLN A 480 8.55 -34.23 -2.19
C GLN A 480 8.41 -34.66 -0.71
N VAL A 481 7.42 -35.51 -0.41
CA VAL A 481 7.05 -35.87 0.98
C VAL A 481 7.71 -37.19 1.42
N ARG A 482 8.42 -37.17 2.56
CA ARG A 482 8.72 -38.39 3.34
C ARG A 482 7.65 -38.55 4.43
N ARG A 483 6.63 -39.39 4.18
CA ARG A 483 5.55 -39.85 5.09
C ARG A 483 5.28 -38.99 6.36
N ARG A 484 4.26 -38.12 6.31
CA ARG A 484 3.09 -38.00 7.22
C ARG A 484 2.44 -36.61 7.05
N ALA A 485 1.11 -36.61 7.03
CA ALA A 485 0.14 -35.50 7.09
C ALA A 485 0.63 -34.07 6.78
N ILE A 486 0.26 -33.56 5.60
CA ILE A 486 0.30 -32.13 5.30
C ILE A 486 -0.98 -31.50 5.89
N ARG A 487 -0.84 -30.54 6.80
CA ARG A 487 -1.93 -29.62 7.14
C ARG A 487 -1.75 -28.34 6.33
N VAL A 488 -2.65 -28.10 5.39
CA VAL A 488 -2.74 -26.81 4.70
C VAL A 488 -3.56 -25.90 5.61
N HIS A 489 -2.89 -25.00 6.32
CA HIS A 489 -3.53 -23.90 7.01
C HIS A 489 -3.41 -22.65 6.12
N LEU A 490 -4.47 -21.85 6.05
CA LEU A 490 -4.42 -20.56 5.37
C LEU A 490 -3.68 -19.57 6.27
N TRP A 491 -2.48 -19.16 5.83
CA TRP A 491 -1.66 -18.05 6.32
C TRP A 491 -1.39 -17.97 7.83
N PRO A 492 -0.31 -18.62 8.32
CA PRO A 492 0.11 -18.50 9.70
C PRO A 492 0.82 -17.18 9.96
N HIS A 493 0.56 -16.65 11.14
CA HIS A 493 1.29 -15.54 11.74
C HIS A 493 2.59 -16.03 12.36
N PHE A 494 3.71 -15.39 12.06
CA PHE A 494 4.97 -15.60 12.77
C PHE A 494 5.78 -14.31 12.83
N TRP A 495 6.60 -14.22 13.88
CA TRP A 495 7.52 -13.12 14.10
C TRP A 495 8.83 -13.38 13.35
N LEU A 496 9.36 -12.37 12.67
CA LEU A 496 10.67 -12.42 12.04
C LEU A 496 11.72 -11.84 13.00
N HIS A 497 12.87 -12.51 13.10
CA HIS A 497 14.06 -11.93 13.74
C HIS A 497 14.85 -11.10 12.72
N ALA A 498 15.86 -10.35 13.16
CA ALA A 498 16.79 -9.73 12.22
C ALA A 498 17.49 -10.84 11.40
N PRO A 499 17.65 -10.67 10.07
CA PRO A 499 18.42 -11.62 9.25
C PRO A 499 19.89 -11.64 9.69
N LEU A 500 20.58 -12.74 9.41
CA LEU A 500 22.03 -12.78 9.58
C LEU A 500 22.72 -11.82 8.59
N PRO A 501 23.74 -11.05 9.03
CA PRO A 501 24.46 -10.11 8.15
C PRO A 501 25.06 -10.77 6.89
N GLU A 502 25.53 -12.01 6.99
CA GLU A 502 26.09 -12.78 5.89
C GLU A 502 25.06 -13.13 4.80
N ASP A 503 23.82 -13.43 5.20
CA ASP A 503 22.71 -13.69 4.28
C ASP A 503 22.33 -12.40 3.56
N VAL A 504 22.29 -11.27 4.28
CA VAL A 504 22.03 -9.95 3.69
C VAL A 504 23.12 -9.59 2.67
N GLU A 505 24.40 -9.71 3.00
CA GLU A 505 25.50 -9.41 2.09
C GLU A 505 25.48 -10.29 0.82
N ALA A 506 25.14 -11.57 0.96
CA ALA A 506 24.97 -12.46 -0.18
C ALA A 506 23.80 -12.02 -1.09
N LEU A 507 22.67 -11.61 -0.52
CA LEU A 507 21.53 -11.09 -1.27
C LEU A 507 21.86 -9.78 -1.98
N GLU A 508 22.56 -8.87 -1.31
CA GLU A 508 22.98 -7.60 -1.91
C GLU A 508 23.92 -7.81 -3.09
N ARG A 509 24.90 -8.70 -2.98
CA ARG A 509 25.79 -9.06 -4.10
C ARG A 509 25.01 -9.62 -5.29
N LEU A 510 24.03 -10.48 -5.03
CA LEU A 510 23.19 -11.04 -6.08
C LEU A 510 22.32 -9.97 -6.74
N ARG A 511 21.72 -9.08 -5.95
CA ARG A 511 20.93 -7.94 -6.46
C ARG A 511 21.78 -7.02 -7.33
N LEU A 512 22.97 -6.64 -6.86
CA LEU A 512 23.91 -5.79 -7.60
C LEU A 512 24.36 -6.42 -8.92
N GLY A 513 24.54 -7.74 -8.95
CA GLY A 513 24.88 -8.48 -10.17
C GLY A 513 23.74 -8.57 -11.20
N LEU A 514 22.48 -8.52 -10.75
CA LEU A 514 21.30 -8.72 -11.60
C LEU A 514 20.60 -7.42 -12.01
N GLN A 515 20.74 -6.33 -11.24
CA GLN A 515 19.97 -5.08 -11.45
C GLN A 515 20.24 -4.33 -12.77
N ALA A 516 21.29 -4.71 -13.50
CA ALA A 516 21.56 -4.18 -14.84
C ALA A 516 20.52 -4.70 -15.86
N ASP A 517 20.19 -5.99 -15.76
CA ASP A 517 19.26 -6.70 -16.63
C ASP A 517 17.82 -6.69 -16.07
N TRP A 518 17.68 -6.56 -14.74
CA TRP A 518 16.42 -6.57 -14.02
C TRP A 518 16.21 -5.27 -13.25
N LYS A 519 15.57 -4.30 -13.90
CA LYS A 519 15.46 -2.92 -13.43
C LYS A 519 14.62 -2.78 -12.15
N LEU A 520 13.66 -3.67 -11.89
CA LEU A 520 12.90 -3.65 -10.63
C LEU A 520 13.77 -4.01 -9.42
N LEU A 521 14.98 -4.52 -9.60
CA LEU A 521 15.94 -4.73 -8.50
C LEU A 521 16.70 -3.46 -8.10
N ARG A 522 16.60 -2.38 -8.87
CA ARG A 522 17.33 -1.13 -8.58
C ARG A 522 16.73 -0.46 -7.34
N THR A 523 17.59 -0.10 -6.40
CA THR A 523 17.24 0.65 -5.19
C THR A 523 17.95 2.01 -5.10
N THR A 524 18.82 2.32 -6.06
CA THR A 524 19.63 3.53 -6.16
C THR A 524 19.80 3.95 -7.63
N GLY A 525 20.01 5.24 -7.89
CA GLY A 525 20.31 5.75 -9.24
C GLY A 525 21.71 5.39 -9.76
N GLU A 526 21.97 5.62 -11.05
CA GLU A 526 23.23 5.23 -11.72
C GLU A 526 24.46 6.03 -11.24
N LEU A 527 24.26 7.24 -10.71
CA LEU A 527 25.33 8.10 -10.17
C LEU A 527 25.86 7.60 -8.81
N THR A 528 25.09 6.85 -8.04
CA THR A 528 25.50 6.32 -6.73
C THR A 528 26.23 4.97 -6.82
N THR A 529 26.00 4.21 -7.88
CA THR A 529 26.66 2.91 -8.11
C THR A 529 28.19 3.00 -8.29
N GLN A 530 28.72 4.11 -8.82
CA GLN A 530 30.17 4.28 -9.00
C GLN A 530 30.95 4.41 -7.68
N HIS A 531 30.33 4.91 -6.60
CA HIS A 531 30.98 4.99 -5.29
C HIS A 531 30.94 3.67 -4.51
N HIS A 532 29.87 2.87 -4.65
CA HIS A 532 29.75 1.58 -3.95
C HIS A 532 30.69 0.49 -4.50
N MET A 533 30.93 0.45 -5.81
CA MET A 533 31.89 -0.49 -6.41
C MET A 533 33.33 -0.27 -5.90
N ALA A 534 33.68 0.95 -5.48
CA ALA A 534 35.00 1.27 -4.94
C ALA A 534 35.21 0.79 -3.49
N THR A 535 34.13 0.67 -2.70
CA THR A 535 34.21 0.28 -1.28
C THR A 535 34.25 -1.23 -1.09
N LEU A 536 33.56 -2.00 -1.95
CA LEU A 536 33.56 -3.47 -1.91
C LEU A 536 34.86 -4.12 -2.42
N HIS A 537 35.74 -3.37 -3.09
CA HIS A 537 37.05 -3.86 -3.53
C HIS A 537 38.15 -3.76 -2.46
N PHE A 538 37.86 -3.18 -1.28
CA PHE A 538 38.83 -2.96 -0.20
C PHE A 538 38.47 -3.61 1.15
N MET A 539 37.50 -4.53 1.17
CA MET A 539 37.31 -5.52 2.24
C MET A 539 37.46 -6.91 1.66
#